data_AF-A0AB35IPB1-F1
#
_entry.id   AF-A0AB35IPB1-F1
#
_cell.length_a   1.000
_cell.length_b   1.000
_cell.length_c   1.000
_cell.angle_alpha   90.00
_cell.angle_beta   90.00
_cell.angle_gamma   90.00
#
_symmetry.space_group_name_H-M   'P 1'
#
loop_
_entity.id
_entity.type
_entity.pdbx_description
1 polymer ?
#
loop_
_entity_poly.entity_id
_entity_poly.type
_entity_poly.pdbx_seq_one_letter_code
_entity_poly.pdbx_strand_id
1 'polypeptide(L)' 'MDRPLDNIVSDVETAPRPLLKDGPQKLYQLFDERHNLYLDSCHYDINNDGTLDDIVNKIVEDVQNS' A
#
# COMPACT_ATOMS: atom_id res chain seq x y z
N MET A 1 -3.84 6.74 1.29
CA MET A 1 -4.46 5.39 1.49
C MET A 1 -5.76 5.24 0.67
N ASP A 2 -5.66 5.37 -0.66
CA ASP A 2 -6.83 5.65 -1.51
C ASP A 2 -7.27 4.51 -2.44
N ARG A 3 -6.72 3.29 -2.28
CA ARG A 3 -7.20 2.12 -3.02
C ARG A 3 -8.10 1.27 -2.13
N PRO A 4 -9.44 1.26 -2.36
CA PRO A 4 -10.36 0.41 -1.61
C PRO A 4 -9.92 -1.06 -1.65
N LEU A 5 -9.94 -1.74 -0.50
CA LEU A 5 -9.62 -3.16 -0.38
C LEU A 5 -10.39 -4.01 -1.39
N ASP A 6 -11.66 -3.70 -1.61
CA ASP A 6 -12.54 -4.38 -2.56
C ASP A 6 -11.98 -4.35 -3.99
N ASN A 7 -11.41 -3.20 -4.39
CA ASN A 7 -10.79 -3.07 -5.72
C ASN A 7 -9.58 -4.00 -5.84
N ILE A 8 -8.78 -4.13 -4.77
CA ILE A 8 -7.62 -5.05 -4.73
C ILE A 8 -8.09 -6.51 -4.76
N VAL A 9 -9.10 -6.84 -3.96
CA VAL A 9 -9.64 -8.21 -3.85
C VAL A 9 -10.18 -8.68 -5.20
N SER A 10 -10.76 -7.78 -6.00
CA SER A 10 -11.37 -8.10 -7.29
C SER A 10 -10.37 -8.48 -8.39
N ASP A 11 -9.13 -7.99 -8.34
CA ASP A 11 -8.15 -8.12 -9.42
C ASP A 11 -6.84 -8.81 -9.03
N VAL A 12 -6.65 -9.12 -7.74
CA VAL A 12 -5.39 -9.69 -7.25
C VAL A 12 -5.22 -11.17 -7.62
N GLU A 13 -4.12 -11.47 -8.30
CA GLU A 13 -3.65 -12.84 -8.47
C GLU A 13 -3.00 -13.35 -7.16
N THR A 14 -3.57 -14.41 -6.59
CA THR A 14 -3.14 -14.96 -5.29
C THR A 14 -2.13 -16.09 -5.41
N ALA A 15 -2.12 -16.84 -6.51
CA ALA A 15 -1.27 -18.01 -6.71
C ALA A 15 0.24 -17.76 -6.44
N PRO A 16 0.85 -16.64 -6.89
CA PRO A 16 2.28 -16.40 -6.64
C PRO A 16 2.56 -15.78 -5.26
N ARG A 17 1.54 -15.53 -4.42
CA ARG A 17 1.66 -14.75 -3.18
C ARG A 17 1.47 -15.66 -1.96
N PRO A 18 2.55 -16.10 -1.27
CA PRO A 18 2.44 -17.00 -0.12
C PRO A 18 1.53 -16.50 1.00
N LEU A 19 1.47 -15.18 1.20
CA LEU A 19 0.59 -14.55 2.19
C LEU A 19 -0.89 -14.56 1.81
N LEU A 20 -1.22 -14.77 0.54
CA LEU A 20 -2.59 -14.85 0.01
C LEU A 20 -2.95 -16.26 -0.48
N LYS A 21 -2.17 -17.28 -0.10
CA LYS A 21 -2.40 -18.67 -0.51
C LYS A 21 -3.80 -19.19 -0.16
N ASP A 22 -4.40 -18.65 0.90
CA ASP A 22 -5.73 -19.02 1.39
C ASP A 22 -6.86 -18.19 0.73
N GLY A 23 -6.51 -17.36 -0.26
CA GLY A 23 -7.45 -16.54 -1.03
C GLY A 23 -7.29 -15.02 -0.81
N PRO A 24 -7.92 -14.20 -1.67
CA PRO A 24 -7.80 -12.75 -1.63
C PRO A 24 -8.45 -12.14 -0.37
N GLN A 25 -9.37 -12.83 0.28
CA GLN A 25 -10.00 -12.40 1.53
C GLN A 25 -8.99 -12.22 2.67
N LYS A 26 -7.82 -12.85 2.58
CA LYS A 26 -6.72 -12.66 3.54
C LYS A 26 -6.24 -11.20 3.59
N LEU A 27 -6.50 -10.40 2.55
CA LEU A 27 -6.17 -8.97 2.50
C LEU A 27 -6.88 -8.16 3.60
N TYR A 28 -8.12 -8.48 3.95
CA TYR A 28 -8.83 -7.77 5.04
C TYR A 28 -8.11 -7.95 6.37
N GLN A 29 -7.76 -9.20 6.71
CA GLN A 29 -7.00 -9.50 7.92
C GLN A 29 -5.62 -8.83 7.92
N LEU A 30 -4.89 -8.90 6.79
CA LEU A 30 -3.57 -8.27 6.68
C LEU A 30 -3.64 -6.75 6.82
N PHE A 31 -4.72 -6.13 6.32
CA PHE A 31 -4.98 -4.71 6.50
C PHE A 31 -5.22 -4.39 7.97
N ASP A 32 -6.14 -5.09 8.63
CA ASP A 32 -6.44 -4.86 10.06
C ASP A 32 -5.21 -5.03 10.96
N GLU A 33 -4.37 -6.02 10.67
CA GLU A 33 -3.15 -6.31 11.44
C GLU A 33 -2.03 -5.27 11.25
N ARG A 34 -1.92 -4.69 10.06
CA ARG A 34 -0.72 -3.92 9.65
C ARG A 34 -0.98 -2.46 9.38
N HIS A 35 -2.20 -2.05 9.08
CA HIS A 35 -2.53 -0.69 8.64
C HIS A 35 -2.08 0.35 9.66
N ASN A 36 -2.48 0.19 10.92
CA ASN A 36 -2.09 1.11 11.98
C ASN A 36 -0.58 1.10 12.22
N LEU A 37 0.07 -0.08 12.17
CA LEU A 37 1.53 -0.16 12.32
C LEU A 37 2.27 0.62 11.23
N TYR A 38 1.78 0.58 9.99
CA TYR A 38 2.33 1.38 8.91
C TYR A 38 2.11 2.87 9.16
N LEU A 39 0.91 3.30 9.55
CA LEU A 39 0.64 4.71 9.84
C LEU A 39 1.47 5.24 11.02
N ASP A 40 1.56 4.48 12.12
CA ASP A 40 2.26 4.87 13.33
C ASP A 40 3.78 4.99 13.13
N SER A 41 4.33 4.23 12.18
CA SER A 41 5.77 4.26 11.84
C SER A 41 6.10 5.13 10.62
N CYS A 42 5.08 5.70 9.97
CA CYS A 42 5.23 6.48 8.76
C CYS A 42 5.50 7.95 9.09
N HIS A 43 6.62 8.48 8.60
CA HIS A 43 6.90 9.93 8.67
C HIS A 43 6.29 10.68 7.47
N TYR A 44 6.22 10.04 6.30
CA TYR A 44 5.71 10.61 5.05
C TYR A 44 4.86 9.58 4.31
N ASP A 45 3.57 9.87 4.10
CA ASP A 45 2.65 9.05 3.29
C ASP A 45 2.52 9.66 1.89
N ILE A 46 2.95 8.92 0.86
CA ILE A 46 2.98 9.40 -0.53
C ILE A 46 2.02 8.56 -1.37
N ASN A 47 1.01 9.23 -1.93
CA ASN A 47 0.08 8.59 -2.85
C ASN A 47 0.74 8.28 -4.19
N ASN A 48 0.77 6.99 -4.54
CA ASN A 48 1.32 6.44 -5.79
C ASN A 48 0.29 6.48 -6.93
N ASP A 49 -0.18 7.67 -7.26
CA ASP A 49 -1.21 7.93 -8.28
C ASP A 49 -0.67 8.62 -9.56
N GLY A 50 0.64 8.84 -9.62
CA GLY A 50 1.33 9.52 -10.73
C GLY A 50 2.27 8.60 -11.51
N THR A 51 3.09 9.20 -12.36
CA THR A 51 4.20 8.50 -13.03
C THR A 51 5.33 8.20 -12.05
N LEU A 52 6.23 7.30 -12.43
CA LEU A 52 7.40 7.00 -11.62
C LEU A 52 8.22 8.26 -11.29
N ASP A 53 8.40 9.16 -12.27
CA ASP A 53 9.11 10.42 -12.07
C ASP A 53 8.37 11.35 -11.09
N ASP A 54 7.05 11.45 -11.20
CA ASP A 54 6.24 12.25 -10.26
C ASP A 54 6.41 11.75 -8.83
N ILE A 55 6.38 10.43 -8.62
CA ILE A 55 6.50 9.83 -7.30
C ILE A 55 7.91 9.99 -6.75
N VAL A 56 8.94 9.82 -7.58
CA VAL A 56 10.33 10.04 -7.17
C VAL A 56 10.55 11.49 -6.73
N ASN A 57 10.00 12.46 -7.48
CA ASN A 57 10.13 13.87 -7.11
C ASN A 57 9.42 14.20 -5.79
N LYS A 58 8.21 13.67 -5.56
CA LYS A 58 7.49 13.81 -4.28
C LYS A 58 8.34 13.28 -3.10
N ILE A 59 8.94 12.11 -3.25
CA ILE A 59 9.82 11.52 -2.21
C ILE A 59 11.00 12.45 -1.91
N VAL A 60 11.65 13.00 -2.95
CA VAL A 60 12.80 13.90 -2.78
C VAL A 60 12.40 15.19 -2.07
N GLU A 61 11.27 15.79 -2.45
CA GLU A 61 10.76 17.01 -1.82
C GLU A 61 10.43 16.81 -0.34
N ASP A 62 9.73 15.72 0.00
CA ASP A 62 9.36 15.42 1.39
C ASP A 62 10.60 15.24 2.28
N VAL A 63 11.60 14.49 1.80
CA VAL A 63 12.86 14.25 2.53
C VAL A 63 13.71 15.52 2.68
N GLN A 64 13.71 16.42 1.69
CA GLN A 64 14.48 17.66 1.74
C GLN A 64 13.85 18.73 2.65
N ASN A 65 12.53 18.70 2.84
CA ASN A 65 11.79 19.62 3.70
C ASN A 65 11.69 19.14 5.17
N SER A 66 12.38 18.05 5.51
CA SER A 66 12.39 17.39 6.82
C SER A 66 13.40 17.95 7.82
#